data_AF-Q0P587-F1
#
_entry.id   AF-Q0P587-F1
#
_cell.length_a   1.000
_cell.length_b   1.000
_cell.length_c   1.000
_cell.angle_alpha   90.00
_cell.angle_beta   90.00
_cell.angle_gamma   90.00
#
_symmetry.space_group_name_H-M   'P 1'
#
loop_
_entity.id
_entity.type
_entity.pdbx_description
1 polymer ?
#
loop_
_entity_poly.entity_id
_entity_poly.type
_entity_poly.pdbx_seq_one_letter_code
_entity_poly.pdbx_strand_id
1 'polypeptide(L)'
;RPCVWKILMAAMCVALLSGLQAQDLPRQVSIILLGATGDLARKYLWQGLFHLYLEEVGKGHHFRFHGTALTSTEQGQEVIAKVLESLSCPGDMASGHCAELKAQFQQLSEYRQLKTPEDYVALSKDIEAQVEHEGLRETGRIFYLSVPPFAYVDIARNINSSCRPGPGAWLRVVLEKPFGHDLHSAQQLATELGSFFQEEEMYRVDHYLGKQVVAQILPFRDQNRAALDGLWNRHHVERVEIVMKETLDAEVSFQSLCVPSSVPCYTPGCPQASPGW
;
A
#
# COMPACT_ATOMS: atom_id res chain seq x y z
N ARG A 1 25.32 -38.18 -48.15
CA ARG A 1 24.19 -37.52 -47.47
C ARG A 1 24.69 -36.74 -46.23
N PRO A 2 25.41 -35.60 -46.38
CA PRO A 2 26.01 -34.88 -45.25
C PRO A 2 25.14 -33.73 -44.69
N CYS A 3 24.06 -33.34 -45.37
CA CYS A 3 23.21 -32.20 -44.97
C CYS A 3 22.33 -32.50 -43.75
N VAL A 4 21.86 -33.73 -43.58
CA VAL A 4 20.91 -34.07 -42.52
C VAL A 4 21.57 -34.04 -41.13
N TRP A 5 22.83 -34.45 -41.03
CA TRP A 5 23.60 -34.41 -39.76
C TRP A 5 23.94 -32.99 -39.32
N LYS A 6 24.25 -32.09 -40.27
CA LYS A 6 24.50 -30.67 -39.96
C LYS A 6 23.24 -29.92 -39.53
N ILE A 7 22.08 -30.25 -40.12
CA ILE A 7 20.79 -29.66 -39.73
C ILE A 7 20.35 -30.20 -38.36
N LEU A 8 20.53 -31.49 -38.08
CA LEU A 8 20.27 -32.07 -36.75
C LEU A 8 21.18 -31.47 -35.68
N MET A 9 22.48 -31.32 -35.95
CA MET A 9 23.41 -30.68 -35.00
C MET A 9 23.10 -29.19 -34.78
N ALA A 10 22.70 -28.46 -35.83
CA ALA A 10 22.29 -27.06 -35.69
C ALA A 10 20.96 -26.92 -34.92
N ALA A 11 19.98 -27.78 -35.20
CA ALA A 11 18.70 -27.80 -34.48
C ALA A 11 18.87 -28.23 -33.02
N MET A 12 19.79 -29.17 -32.74
CA MET A 12 20.11 -29.60 -31.38
C MET A 12 20.93 -28.53 -30.64
N CYS A 13 21.85 -27.83 -31.31
CA CYS A 13 22.54 -26.66 -30.75
C CYS A 13 21.56 -25.51 -30.48
N VAL A 14 20.62 -25.21 -31.37
CA VAL A 14 19.59 -24.18 -31.12
C VAL A 14 18.65 -24.61 -29.99
N ALA A 15 18.25 -25.87 -29.91
CA ALA A 15 17.45 -26.41 -28.81
C ALA A 15 18.21 -26.42 -27.47
N LEU A 16 19.52 -26.70 -27.48
CA LEU A 16 20.41 -26.64 -26.32
C LEU A 16 20.74 -25.19 -25.93
N LEU A 17 20.81 -24.26 -26.89
CA LEU A 17 20.99 -22.81 -26.65
C LEU A 17 19.69 -22.15 -26.17
N SER A 18 18.52 -22.62 -26.59
CA SER A 18 17.23 -22.21 -26.00
C SER A 18 16.92 -22.89 -24.66
N GLY A 19 17.72 -23.91 -24.30
CA GLY A 19 17.72 -24.58 -22.99
C GLY A 19 18.79 -24.04 -22.04
N LEU A 20 19.60 -23.06 -22.45
CA LEU A 20 20.49 -22.32 -21.55
C LEU A 20 19.64 -21.41 -20.68
N GLN A 21 19.26 -21.95 -19.53
CA GLN A 21 18.89 -21.22 -18.34
C GLN A 21 17.80 -20.15 -18.55
N ALA A 22 16.54 -20.57 -18.36
CA ALA A 22 15.69 -19.72 -17.52
C ALA A 22 16.36 -19.66 -16.13
N GLN A 23 17.37 -18.80 -15.98
CA GLN A 23 17.77 -18.33 -14.66
C GLN A 23 16.50 -17.69 -14.10
N ASP A 24 15.93 -18.27 -13.04
CA ASP A 24 14.90 -17.59 -12.24
C ASP A 24 15.59 -16.36 -11.64
N LEU A 25 15.53 -15.24 -12.37
CA LEU A 25 16.05 -13.96 -11.93
C LEU A 25 15.41 -13.65 -10.57
N PRO A 26 16.19 -13.09 -9.61
CA PRO A 26 15.63 -12.72 -8.32
C PRO A 26 14.47 -11.74 -8.53
N ARG A 27 13.43 -11.94 -7.72
CA ARG A 27 12.13 -11.29 -7.90
C ARG A 27 12.08 -10.00 -7.10
N GLN A 28 11.76 -8.89 -7.77
CA GLN A 28 11.59 -7.58 -7.16
C GLN A 28 10.12 -7.18 -7.05
N VAL A 29 9.75 -6.56 -5.93
CA VAL A 29 8.49 -5.83 -5.77
C VAL A 29 8.79 -4.34 -5.62
N SER A 30 8.16 -3.52 -6.45
CA SER A 30 8.27 -2.06 -6.38
C SER A 30 7.07 -1.51 -5.63
N ILE A 31 7.30 -0.76 -4.56
CA ILE A 31 6.27 -0.17 -3.70
C ILE A 31 6.29 1.34 -3.91
N ILE A 32 5.23 1.87 -4.50
CA ILE A 32 5.06 3.29 -4.78
C ILE A 32 4.11 3.87 -3.74
N LEU A 33 4.60 4.78 -2.91
CA LEU A 33 3.80 5.48 -1.92
C LEU A 33 3.42 6.87 -2.44
N LEU A 34 2.19 7.04 -2.92
CA LEU A 34 1.67 8.35 -3.28
C LEU A 34 1.24 9.13 -2.03
N GLY A 35 1.60 10.41 -1.97
CA GLY A 35 1.44 11.22 -0.76
C GLY A 35 2.52 10.93 0.28
N ALA A 36 3.72 10.52 -0.14
CA ALA A 36 4.84 10.14 0.72
C ALA A 36 5.29 11.20 1.73
N THR A 37 5.04 12.48 1.43
CA THR A 37 5.34 13.61 2.32
C THR A 37 4.19 13.98 3.24
N GLY A 38 3.01 13.34 3.13
CA GLY A 38 1.81 13.62 3.91
C GLY A 38 1.85 13.12 5.35
N ASP A 39 0.91 13.57 6.18
CA ASP A 39 0.90 13.25 7.62
C ASP A 39 0.79 11.75 7.92
N LEU A 40 -0.12 11.04 7.25
CA LEU A 40 -0.29 9.60 7.40
C LEU A 40 1.00 8.85 7.05
N ALA A 41 1.64 9.23 5.93
CA ALA A 41 2.88 8.64 5.48
C ALA A 41 4.02 8.82 6.48
N ARG A 42 4.25 10.05 6.95
CA ARG A 42 5.31 10.39 7.90
C ARG A 42 5.13 9.74 9.27
N LYS A 43 3.88 9.66 9.75
CA LYS A 43 3.57 9.14 11.08
C LYS A 43 3.54 7.62 11.13
N TYR A 44 3.10 6.96 10.05
CA TYR A 44 2.77 5.52 10.10
C TYR A 44 3.29 4.71 8.93
N LEU A 45 3.15 5.17 7.68
CA LEU A 45 3.39 4.30 6.53
C LEU A 45 4.88 3.99 6.31
N TRP A 46 5.77 4.98 6.43
CA TRP A 46 7.20 4.72 6.31
C TRP A 46 7.72 3.76 7.38
N GLN A 47 7.22 3.89 8.61
CA GLN A 47 7.51 2.96 9.70
C GLN A 47 6.98 1.55 9.39
N GLY A 48 5.76 1.44 8.87
CA GLY A 48 5.17 0.16 8.46
C GLY A 48 5.93 -0.51 7.32
N LEU A 49 6.34 0.25 6.30
CA LEU A 49 7.16 -0.25 5.18
C LEU A 49 8.54 -0.69 5.66
N PHE A 50 9.14 0.02 6.61
CA PHE A 50 10.40 -0.40 7.22
C PHE A 50 10.24 -1.70 8.01
N HIS A 51 9.19 -1.85 8.81
CA HIS A 51 8.91 -3.11 9.50
C HIS A 51 8.71 -4.28 8.51
N LEU A 52 7.96 -4.06 7.43
CA LEU A 52 7.81 -5.06 6.36
C LEU A 52 9.17 -5.43 5.75
N TYR A 53 10.04 -4.44 5.49
CA TYR A 53 11.38 -4.70 5.00
C TYR A 53 12.20 -5.57 5.98
N LEU A 54 12.17 -5.25 7.27
CA LEU A 54 12.88 -6.02 8.30
C LEU A 54 12.42 -7.48 8.35
N GLU A 55 11.11 -7.73 8.19
CA GLU A 55 10.53 -9.07 8.21
C GLU A 55 10.86 -9.90 6.96
N GLU A 56 11.07 -9.25 5.81
CA GLU A 56 11.13 -9.91 4.51
C GLU A 56 12.54 -9.94 3.88
N VAL A 57 13.45 -9.03 4.25
CA VAL A 57 14.80 -8.92 3.65
C VAL A 57 15.61 -10.23 3.76
N GLY A 58 15.47 -10.96 4.87
CA GLY A 58 16.16 -12.23 5.10
C GLY A 58 15.59 -13.42 4.31
N LYS A 59 14.45 -13.26 3.63
CA LYS A 59 13.73 -14.34 2.93
C LYS A 59 14.01 -14.38 1.42
N GLY A 60 14.93 -13.53 0.93
CA GLY A 60 15.28 -13.44 -0.49
C GLY A 60 14.30 -12.61 -1.33
N HIS A 61 13.50 -11.76 -0.69
CA HIS A 61 12.64 -10.80 -1.38
C HIS A 61 13.39 -9.49 -1.62
N HIS A 62 13.32 -8.98 -2.86
CA HIS A 62 13.91 -7.69 -3.22
C HIS A 62 12.82 -6.62 -3.27
N PHE A 63 13.06 -5.48 -2.62
CA PHE A 63 12.12 -4.37 -2.58
C PHE A 63 12.78 -3.08 -3.08
N ARG A 64 12.01 -2.28 -3.79
CA ARG A 64 12.30 -0.87 -4.06
C ARG A 64 11.14 -0.02 -3.59
N PHE A 65 11.44 1.09 -2.93
CA PHE A 65 10.44 1.99 -2.37
C PHE A 65 10.52 3.33 -3.09
N HIS A 66 9.42 3.74 -3.71
CA HIS A 66 9.32 5.01 -4.44
C HIS A 66 8.30 5.91 -3.75
N GLY A 67 8.79 6.86 -2.96
CA GLY A 67 7.96 7.92 -2.40
C GLY A 67 7.61 8.94 -3.49
N THR A 68 6.33 9.29 -3.61
CA THR A 68 5.89 10.31 -4.56
C THR A 68 4.92 11.28 -3.93
N ALA A 69 4.99 12.56 -4.33
CA ALA A 69 4.03 13.58 -3.95
C ALA A 69 4.04 14.74 -4.95
N LEU A 70 3.17 15.73 -4.71
CA LEU A 70 3.15 16.98 -5.48
C LEU A 70 4.30 17.93 -5.11
N THR A 71 4.95 17.72 -3.96
CA THR A 71 6.11 18.50 -3.50
C THR A 71 7.27 18.37 -4.49
N SER A 72 8.06 19.44 -4.70
CA SER A 72 9.21 19.37 -5.62
C SER A 72 10.19 18.28 -5.21
N THR A 73 10.96 17.77 -6.18
CA THR A 73 11.92 16.68 -5.94
C THR A 73 12.90 17.01 -4.82
N GLU A 74 13.51 18.21 -4.80
CA GLU A 74 14.49 18.54 -3.76
C GLU A 74 13.85 18.62 -2.37
N GLN A 75 12.72 19.30 -2.26
CA GLN A 75 12.01 19.47 -0.98
C GLN A 75 11.51 18.13 -0.44
N GLY A 76 10.95 17.29 -1.31
CA GLY A 76 10.44 15.99 -0.91
C GLY A 76 11.54 15.03 -0.49
N GLN A 77 12.69 15.04 -1.17
CA GLN A 77 13.89 14.28 -0.77
C GLN A 77 14.39 14.70 0.62
N GLU A 78 14.39 15.99 0.94
CA GLU A 78 14.78 16.44 2.28
C GLU A 78 13.78 15.95 3.35
N VAL A 79 12.47 16.01 3.06
CA VAL A 79 11.43 15.54 3.98
C VAL A 79 11.53 14.05 4.21
N ILE A 80 11.62 13.24 3.15
CA ILE A 80 11.70 11.79 3.29
C ILE A 80 13.00 11.37 3.96
N ALA A 81 14.15 12.01 3.68
CA ALA A 81 15.41 11.70 4.36
C ALA A 81 15.27 11.82 5.89
N LYS A 82 14.70 12.92 6.38
CA LYS A 82 14.44 13.12 7.82
C LYS A 82 13.50 12.07 8.42
N VAL A 83 12.49 11.64 7.66
CA VAL A 83 11.56 10.58 8.10
C VAL A 83 12.27 9.24 8.15
N LEU A 84 13.04 8.90 7.13
CA LEU A 84 13.80 7.66 7.07
C LEU A 84 14.90 7.61 8.16
N GLU A 85 15.44 8.76 8.57
CA GLU A 85 16.35 8.90 9.71
C GLU A 85 15.65 8.74 11.06
N SER A 86 14.35 9.00 11.17
CA SER A 86 13.61 8.88 12.45
C SER A 86 12.99 7.50 12.67
N LEU A 87 13.06 6.60 11.69
CA LEU A 87 12.52 5.24 11.80
C LEU A 87 13.12 4.47 12.97
N SER A 88 12.28 3.77 13.72
CA SER A 88 12.69 2.94 14.84
C SER A 88 12.71 1.46 14.46
N CYS A 89 13.54 0.67 15.13
CA CYS A 89 13.47 -0.80 15.03
C CYS A 89 12.66 -1.37 16.18
N PRO A 90 12.20 -2.64 16.06
CA PRO A 90 11.68 -3.40 17.18
C PRO A 90 12.65 -3.40 18.37
N GLY A 91 12.10 -3.31 19.59
CA GLY A 91 12.91 -3.11 20.81
C GLY A 91 13.81 -4.29 21.20
N ASP A 92 13.55 -5.47 20.65
CA ASP A 92 14.32 -6.71 20.83
C ASP A 92 15.48 -6.85 19.81
N MET A 93 15.57 -5.94 18.83
CA MET A 93 16.61 -5.97 17.81
C MET A 93 17.92 -5.32 18.29
N ALA A 94 19.06 -5.97 18.01
CA ALA A 94 20.38 -5.42 18.31
C ALA A 94 20.63 -4.11 17.53
N SER A 95 21.13 -3.08 18.23
CA SER A 95 21.27 -1.72 17.68
C SER A 95 22.15 -1.64 16.43
N GLY A 96 23.26 -2.40 16.38
CA GLY A 96 24.15 -2.44 15.22
C GLY A 96 23.48 -3.01 13.96
N HIS A 97 22.72 -4.09 14.12
CA HIS A 97 22.01 -4.71 13.00
C HIS A 97 20.85 -3.83 12.51
N CYS A 98 20.13 -3.19 13.44
CA CYS A 98 19.11 -2.20 13.11
C CYS A 98 19.67 -1.04 12.27
N ALA A 99 20.82 -0.49 12.67
CA ALA A 99 21.45 0.62 11.96
C ALA A 99 21.85 0.23 10.52
N GLU A 100 22.37 -0.98 10.33
CA GLU A 100 22.72 -1.52 9.02
C GLU A 100 21.48 -1.67 8.11
N LEU A 101 20.44 -2.35 8.58
CA LEU A 101 19.21 -2.55 7.79
C LEU A 101 18.50 -1.23 7.50
N LYS A 102 18.55 -0.27 8.42
CA LYS A 102 18.01 1.08 8.20
C LYS A 102 18.78 1.82 7.10
N ALA A 103 20.11 1.74 7.09
CA ALA A 103 20.92 2.33 6.03
C ALA A 103 20.64 1.69 4.67
N GLN A 104 20.45 0.37 4.62
CA GLN A 104 20.02 -0.32 3.39
C GLN A 104 18.63 0.12 2.94
N PHE A 105 17.66 0.20 3.85
CA PHE A 105 16.30 0.67 3.55
C PHE A 105 16.31 2.10 2.98
N GLN A 106 17.16 2.98 3.53
CA GLN A 106 17.37 4.33 3.00
C GLN A 106 17.90 4.32 1.56
N GLN A 107 18.84 3.44 1.24
CA GLN A 107 19.38 3.30 -0.13
C GLN A 107 18.36 2.71 -1.12
N LEU A 108 17.42 1.90 -0.63
CA LEU A 108 16.34 1.33 -1.43
C LEU A 108 15.13 2.27 -1.58
N SER A 109 15.13 3.41 -0.88
CA SER A 109 14.04 4.37 -0.84
C SER A 109 14.38 5.63 -1.61
N GLU A 110 13.60 5.91 -2.65
CA GLU A 110 13.78 7.07 -3.52
C GLU A 110 12.56 8.00 -3.46
N TYR A 111 12.75 9.28 -3.79
CA TYR A 111 11.65 10.23 -3.94
C TYR A 111 11.66 10.91 -5.30
N ARG A 112 10.47 11.10 -5.86
CA ARG A 112 10.24 11.94 -7.03
C ARG A 112 8.93 12.70 -6.94
N GLN A 113 8.90 13.89 -7.54
CA GLN A 113 7.63 14.57 -7.79
C GLN A 113 6.81 13.78 -8.82
N LEU A 114 5.50 13.68 -8.60
CA LEU A 114 4.56 12.99 -9.48
C LEU A 114 3.28 13.82 -9.60
N LYS A 115 3.12 14.56 -10.71
CA LYS A 115 2.05 15.53 -10.91
C LYS A 115 1.30 15.33 -12.22
N THR A 116 1.99 15.05 -13.31
CA THR A 116 1.41 14.96 -14.66
C THR A 116 1.41 13.51 -15.16
N PRO A 117 0.61 13.17 -16.18
CA PRO A 117 0.65 11.83 -16.79
C PRO A 117 2.04 11.42 -17.30
N GLU A 118 2.84 12.38 -17.78
CA GLU A 118 4.21 12.15 -18.22
C GLU A 118 5.12 11.70 -17.08
N ASP A 119 4.89 12.19 -15.85
CA ASP A 119 5.64 11.76 -14.68
C ASP A 119 5.39 10.27 -14.35
N TYR A 120 4.16 9.76 -14.60
CA TYR A 120 3.84 8.33 -14.44
C TYR A 120 4.51 7.47 -15.50
N VAL A 121 4.57 7.95 -16.74
CA VAL A 121 5.31 7.30 -17.83
C VAL A 121 6.80 7.21 -17.47
N ALA A 122 7.37 8.31 -16.99
CA ALA A 122 8.76 8.36 -16.55
C ALA A 122 9.01 7.41 -15.37
N LEU A 123 8.13 7.40 -14.37
CA LEU A 123 8.21 6.47 -13.25
C LEU A 123 8.20 5.00 -13.69
N SER A 124 7.32 4.60 -14.60
CA SER A 124 7.30 3.21 -15.07
C SER A 124 8.60 2.83 -15.75
N LYS A 125 9.09 3.69 -16.66
CA LYS A 125 10.33 3.46 -17.41
C LYS A 125 11.54 3.38 -16.49
N ASP A 126 11.61 4.24 -15.49
CA ASP A 126 12.73 4.22 -14.54
C ASP A 126 12.72 2.94 -13.70
N ILE A 127 11.54 2.50 -13.22
CA ILE A 127 11.43 1.22 -12.50
C ILE A 127 11.86 0.05 -13.39
N GLU A 128 11.38 0.02 -14.64
CA GLU A 128 11.73 -1.04 -15.61
C GLU A 128 13.24 -1.07 -15.90
N ALA A 129 13.83 0.09 -16.16
CA ALA A 129 15.26 0.24 -16.42
C ALA A 129 16.11 -0.16 -15.20
N GLN A 130 15.66 0.18 -14.00
CA GLN A 130 16.33 -0.17 -12.76
C GLN A 130 16.31 -1.68 -12.51
N VAL A 131 15.15 -2.32 -12.67
CA VAL A 131 14.99 -3.78 -12.57
C VAL A 131 15.90 -4.50 -13.57
N GLU A 132 15.94 -4.03 -14.82
CA GLU A 132 16.81 -4.58 -15.85
C GLU A 132 18.30 -4.39 -15.52
N HIS A 133 18.69 -3.20 -15.07
CA HIS A 133 20.07 -2.88 -14.70
C HIS A 133 20.59 -3.75 -13.55
N GLU A 134 19.73 -4.05 -12.58
CA GLU A 134 20.06 -4.89 -11.43
C GLU A 134 20.01 -6.40 -11.75
N GLY A 135 19.64 -6.78 -12.98
CA GLY A 135 19.48 -8.18 -13.37
C GLY A 135 18.37 -8.87 -12.57
N LEU A 136 17.30 -8.15 -12.28
CA LEU A 136 16.14 -8.63 -11.54
C LEU A 136 14.94 -8.81 -12.47
N ARG A 137 13.89 -9.46 -11.96
CA ARG A 137 12.59 -9.52 -12.62
C ARG A 137 11.51 -8.88 -11.77
N GLU A 138 10.81 -7.90 -12.32
CA GLU A 138 9.65 -7.30 -11.66
C GLU A 138 8.57 -8.38 -11.50
N THR A 139 8.16 -8.59 -10.26
CA THR A 139 7.12 -9.57 -9.89
C THR A 139 5.81 -8.90 -9.55
N GLY A 140 5.88 -7.67 -9.04
CA GLY A 140 4.68 -6.89 -8.83
C GLY A 140 4.95 -5.47 -8.42
N ARG A 141 3.90 -4.67 -8.53
CA ARG A 141 3.92 -3.24 -8.23
C ARG A 141 2.77 -2.91 -7.30
N ILE A 142 3.08 -2.32 -6.14
CA ILE A 142 2.10 -1.86 -5.16
C ILE A 142 2.02 -0.34 -5.23
N PHE A 143 0.85 0.23 -5.47
CA PHE A 143 0.59 1.65 -5.32
C PHE A 143 -0.21 1.89 -4.04
N TYR A 144 0.39 2.54 -3.05
CA TYR A 144 -0.30 2.94 -1.83
C TYR A 144 -0.75 4.39 -1.95
N LEU A 145 -2.06 4.63 -1.96
CA LEU A 145 -2.66 5.94 -2.17
C LEU A 145 -2.94 6.63 -0.83
N SER A 146 -1.90 7.20 -0.23
CA SER A 146 -1.98 8.06 0.95
C SER A 146 -2.32 9.51 0.57
N VAL A 147 -3.37 9.68 -0.24
CA VAL A 147 -3.81 10.96 -0.81
C VAL A 147 -5.33 11.14 -0.60
N PRO A 148 -5.86 12.36 -0.73
CA PRO A 148 -7.29 12.60 -0.62
C PRO A 148 -8.11 11.82 -1.67
N PRO A 149 -9.33 11.34 -1.34
CA PRO A 149 -10.14 10.49 -2.24
C PRO A 149 -10.48 11.12 -3.59
N PHE A 150 -10.60 12.45 -3.66
CA PHE A 150 -10.90 13.14 -4.92
C PHE A 150 -9.83 12.92 -6.00
N ALA A 151 -8.59 12.58 -5.60
CA ALA A 151 -7.49 12.32 -6.53
C ALA A 151 -7.47 10.87 -7.05
N TYR A 152 -8.24 9.95 -6.45
CA TYR A 152 -8.12 8.51 -6.74
C TYR A 152 -8.40 8.19 -8.21
N VAL A 153 -9.42 8.81 -8.80
CA VAL A 153 -9.85 8.53 -10.18
C VAL A 153 -8.77 8.95 -11.19
N ASP A 154 -8.19 10.13 -11.00
CA ASP A 154 -7.13 10.63 -11.90
C ASP A 154 -5.84 9.83 -11.75
N ILE A 155 -5.49 9.46 -10.52
CA ILE A 155 -4.34 8.56 -10.26
C ILE A 155 -4.58 7.19 -10.88
N ALA A 156 -5.78 6.62 -10.70
CA ALA A 156 -6.15 5.32 -11.25
C ALA A 156 -6.04 5.31 -12.78
N ARG A 157 -6.53 6.37 -13.43
CA ARG A 157 -6.40 6.56 -14.87
C ARG A 157 -4.95 6.56 -15.33
N ASN A 158 -4.06 7.28 -14.63
CA ASN A 158 -2.64 7.36 -14.98
C ASN A 158 -1.90 6.04 -14.72
N ILE A 159 -2.17 5.36 -13.60
CA ILE A 159 -1.60 4.04 -13.32
C ILE A 159 -2.01 3.07 -14.43
N ASN A 160 -3.31 3.00 -14.75
CA ASN A 160 -3.83 2.08 -15.74
C ASN A 160 -3.28 2.34 -17.15
N SER A 161 -3.04 3.60 -17.53
CA SER A 161 -2.63 3.97 -18.89
C SER A 161 -1.12 3.83 -19.12
N SER A 162 -0.28 4.09 -18.12
CA SER A 162 1.17 4.23 -18.35
C SER A 162 2.08 3.65 -17.27
N CYS A 163 1.54 3.16 -16.14
CA CYS A 163 2.35 2.74 -14.99
C CYS A 163 2.02 1.34 -14.46
N ARG A 164 1.23 0.55 -15.20
CA ARG A 164 1.05 -0.87 -14.91
C ARG A 164 2.37 -1.60 -15.16
N PRO A 165 2.72 -2.61 -14.34
CA PRO A 165 3.91 -3.39 -14.59
C PRO A 165 3.75 -4.24 -15.85
N GLY A 166 4.89 -4.69 -16.40
CA GLY A 166 4.92 -5.49 -17.62
C GLY A 166 4.26 -6.88 -17.47
N PRO A 167 4.08 -7.62 -18.58
CA PRO A 167 3.44 -8.94 -18.57
C PRO A 167 4.09 -9.91 -17.57
N GLY A 168 3.25 -10.57 -16.78
CA GLY A 168 3.68 -11.56 -15.79
C GLY A 168 4.00 -11.01 -14.39
N ALA A 169 3.88 -9.69 -14.19
CA ALA A 169 3.89 -9.05 -12.89
C ALA A 169 2.46 -8.66 -12.47
N TRP A 170 2.18 -8.71 -11.17
CA TRP A 170 0.86 -8.32 -10.63
C TRP A 170 0.82 -6.83 -10.23
N LEU A 171 -0.37 -6.24 -10.27
CA LEU A 171 -0.64 -4.89 -9.75
C LEU A 171 -1.46 -4.97 -8.47
N ARG A 172 -1.13 -4.15 -7.47
CA ARG A 172 -1.99 -3.93 -6.30
C ARG A 172 -2.10 -2.44 -6.01
N VAL A 173 -3.30 -1.98 -5.72
CA VAL A 173 -3.61 -0.57 -5.42
C VAL A 173 -4.27 -0.52 -4.05
N VAL A 174 -3.56 0.05 -3.09
CA VAL A 174 -4.02 0.20 -1.70
C VAL A 174 -4.69 1.56 -1.55
N LEU A 175 -5.95 1.54 -1.13
CA LEU A 175 -6.83 2.71 -1.03
C LEU A 175 -7.19 2.96 0.43
N GLU A 176 -7.16 4.21 0.86
CA GLU A 176 -7.53 4.64 2.21
C GLU A 176 -8.96 5.18 2.26
N LYS A 177 -9.53 5.11 3.46
CA LYS A 177 -10.83 5.75 3.73
C LYS A 177 -10.69 7.28 3.73
N PRO A 178 -11.75 8.04 3.40
CA PRO A 178 -13.12 7.59 3.14
C PRO A 178 -13.39 7.15 1.70
N PHE A 179 -14.21 6.10 1.53
CA PHE A 179 -14.64 5.57 0.23
C PHE A 179 -15.96 6.18 -0.25
N GLY A 180 -16.12 7.50 -0.09
CA GLY A 180 -17.40 8.19 -0.21
C GLY A 180 -17.96 8.63 1.13
N HIS A 181 -18.95 9.53 1.11
CA HIS A 181 -19.61 10.07 2.30
C HIS A 181 -21.05 9.57 2.47
N ASP A 182 -21.57 8.87 1.48
CA ASP A 182 -22.88 8.22 1.47
C ASP A 182 -22.87 7.04 0.47
N LEU A 183 -23.99 6.30 0.40
CA LEU A 183 -24.12 5.15 -0.49
C LEU A 183 -23.88 5.52 -1.97
N HIS A 184 -24.42 6.66 -2.41
CA HIS A 184 -24.34 7.07 -3.82
C HIS A 184 -22.90 7.41 -4.22
N SER A 185 -22.22 8.25 -3.45
CA SER A 185 -20.82 8.62 -3.66
C SER A 185 -19.89 7.42 -3.57
N ALA A 186 -20.15 6.47 -2.67
CA ALA A 186 -19.39 5.23 -2.57
C ALA A 186 -19.56 4.33 -3.79
N GLN A 187 -20.79 4.16 -4.28
CA GLN A 187 -21.08 3.39 -5.50
C GLN A 187 -20.46 4.05 -6.74
N GLN A 188 -20.50 5.37 -6.83
CA GLN A 188 -19.87 6.11 -7.92
C GLN A 188 -18.36 5.90 -7.91
N LEU A 189 -17.69 6.10 -6.77
CA LEU A 189 -16.25 5.89 -6.64
C LEU A 189 -15.86 4.44 -6.98
N ALA A 190 -16.62 3.46 -6.50
CA ALA A 190 -16.37 2.05 -6.81
C ALA A 190 -16.52 1.75 -8.31
N THR A 191 -17.53 2.34 -8.96
CA THR A 191 -17.76 2.18 -10.41
C THR A 191 -16.64 2.81 -11.23
N GLU A 192 -16.22 4.02 -10.87
CA GLU A 192 -15.15 4.73 -11.56
C GLU A 192 -13.81 3.98 -11.41
N LEU A 193 -13.46 3.53 -10.21
CA LEU A 193 -12.25 2.75 -9.97
C LEU A 193 -12.30 1.38 -10.68
N GLY A 194 -13.46 0.73 -10.68
CA GLY A 194 -13.69 -0.54 -11.39
C GLY A 194 -13.55 -0.43 -12.92
N SER A 195 -13.55 0.79 -13.48
CA SER A 195 -13.24 1.02 -14.90
C SER A 195 -11.74 0.97 -15.22
N PHE A 196 -10.87 1.09 -14.20
CA PHE A 196 -9.41 1.10 -14.34
C PHE A 196 -8.73 -0.13 -13.74
N PHE A 197 -9.30 -0.70 -12.68
CA PHE A 197 -8.74 -1.81 -11.93
C PHE A 197 -9.73 -2.95 -11.81
N GLN A 198 -9.19 -4.17 -11.77
CA GLN A 198 -9.95 -5.33 -11.36
C GLN A 198 -10.11 -5.35 -9.84
N GLU A 199 -11.15 -6.02 -9.35
CA GLU A 199 -11.44 -6.07 -7.91
C GLU A 199 -10.30 -6.73 -7.10
N GLU A 200 -9.60 -7.72 -7.67
CA GLU A 200 -8.45 -8.38 -7.03
C GLU A 200 -7.19 -7.53 -6.96
N GLU A 201 -7.11 -6.46 -7.74
CA GLU A 201 -6.02 -5.48 -7.69
C GLU A 201 -6.26 -4.43 -6.61
N MET A 202 -7.49 -4.26 -6.11
CA MET A 202 -7.86 -3.20 -5.19
C MET A 202 -7.89 -3.66 -3.73
N TYR A 203 -7.11 -3.00 -2.89
CA TYR A 203 -6.97 -3.28 -1.46
C TYR A 203 -7.49 -2.07 -0.66
N ARG A 204 -8.74 -2.14 -0.22
CA ARG A 204 -9.38 -1.08 0.57
C ARG A 204 -9.03 -1.24 2.04
N VAL A 205 -8.32 -0.27 2.61
CA VAL A 205 -7.82 -0.33 3.97
C VAL A 205 -8.93 0.00 4.97
N ASP A 206 -9.15 -0.94 5.89
CA ASP A 206 -9.75 -0.69 7.19
C ASP A 206 -8.78 -1.17 8.27
N HIS A 207 -8.13 -0.22 8.95
CA HIS A 207 -7.09 -0.54 9.94
C HIS A 207 -7.63 -1.31 11.16
N TYR A 208 -8.95 -1.37 11.39
CA TYR A 208 -9.50 -2.23 12.44
C TYR A 208 -9.34 -3.71 12.10
N LEU A 209 -9.41 -4.07 10.81
CA LEU A 209 -9.22 -5.46 10.37
C LEU A 209 -7.79 -5.95 10.63
N GLY A 210 -6.81 -5.05 10.69
CA GLY A 210 -5.42 -5.36 11.03
C GLY A 210 -5.16 -5.51 12.53
N LYS A 211 -6.12 -5.17 13.41
CA LYS A 211 -5.92 -5.33 14.86
C LYS A 211 -5.93 -6.81 15.23
N GLN A 212 -4.93 -7.24 16.00
CA GLN A 212 -4.73 -8.65 16.36
C GLN A 212 -6.02 -9.31 16.88
N VAL A 213 -6.76 -8.66 17.78
CA VAL A 213 -8.00 -9.22 18.33
C VAL A 213 -9.08 -9.42 17.24
N VAL A 214 -9.23 -8.46 16.33
CA VAL A 214 -10.23 -8.52 15.24
C VAL A 214 -9.85 -9.63 14.25
N ALA A 215 -8.59 -9.69 13.85
CA ALA A 215 -8.06 -10.72 12.96
C ALA A 215 -8.23 -12.15 13.52
N GLN A 216 -8.26 -12.30 14.85
CA GLN A 216 -8.42 -13.59 15.53
C GLN A 216 -9.89 -14.03 15.71
N ILE A 217 -10.90 -13.18 15.45
CA ILE A 217 -12.32 -13.54 15.64
C ILE A 217 -12.70 -14.80 14.84
N LEU A 218 -12.37 -14.83 13.54
CA LEU A 218 -12.74 -15.95 12.66
C LEU A 218 -11.89 -17.22 12.93
N PRO A 219 -10.55 -17.15 13.05
CA PRO A 219 -9.75 -18.30 13.46
C PRO A 219 -10.17 -18.90 14.79
N PHE A 220 -10.45 -18.06 15.80
CA PHE A 220 -10.94 -18.52 17.09
C PHE A 220 -12.25 -19.29 16.96
N ARG A 221 -13.20 -18.78 16.17
CA ARG A 221 -14.47 -19.46 15.92
C ARG A 221 -14.27 -20.81 15.23
N ASP A 222 -13.36 -20.86 14.25
CA ASP A 222 -13.09 -22.09 13.50
C ASP A 222 -12.40 -23.16 14.35
N GLN A 223 -11.41 -22.78 15.16
CA GLN A 223 -10.72 -23.69 16.08
C GLN A 223 -11.64 -24.26 17.16
N ASN A 224 -12.68 -23.50 17.55
CA ASN A 224 -13.65 -23.89 18.58
C ASN A 224 -14.99 -24.32 17.99
N ARG A 225 -15.05 -24.62 16.69
CA ARG A 225 -16.27 -24.89 15.93
C ARG A 225 -17.17 -25.94 16.60
N ALA A 226 -16.58 -27.05 17.07
CA ALA A 226 -17.31 -28.14 17.70
C ALA A 226 -18.10 -27.71 18.95
N ALA A 227 -17.60 -26.73 19.70
CA ALA A 227 -18.27 -26.21 20.91
C ALA A 227 -19.17 -25.00 20.61
N LEU A 228 -18.79 -24.16 19.65
CA LEU A 228 -19.44 -22.86 19.40
C LEU A 228 -20.55 -22.90 18.34
N ASP A 229 -20.50 -23.77 17.34
CA ASP A 229 -21.47 -23.75 16.23
C ASP A 229 -22.91 -23.95 16.71
N GLY A 230 -23.12 -24.81 17.71
CA GLY A 230 -24.43 -25.04 18.32
C GLY A 230 -24.95 -23.84 19.13
N LEU A 231 -24.06 -22.96 19.59
CA LEU A 231 -24.37 -21.80 20.44
C LEU A 231 -24.38 -20.48 19.66
N TRP A 232 -23.72 -20.38 18.52
CA TRP A 232 -23.62 -19.14 17.74
C TRP A 232 -24.84 -18.91 16.85
N ASN A 233 -26.03 -18.79 17.45
CA ASN A 233 -27.29 -18.55 16.74
C ASN A 233 -28.33 -17.84 17.62
N ARG A 234 -29.41 -17.38 16.99
CA ARG A 234 -30.51 -16.63 17.63
C ARG A 234 -31.21 -17.35 18.80
N HIS A 235 -31.05 -18.67 18.92
CA HIS A 235 -31.69 -19.44 20.00
C HIS A 235 -30.86 -19.45 21.29
N HIS A 236 -29.58 -19.07 21.22
CA HIS A 236 -28.64 -19.12 22.34
C HIS A 236 -27.95 -17.77 22.61
N VAL A 237 -27.90 -16.87 21.62
CA VAL A 237 -27.33 -15.52 21.76
C VAL A 237 -28.47 -14.51 21.94
N GLU A 238 -28.52 -13.86 23.10
CA GLU A 238 -29.49 -12.79 23.38
C GLU A 238 -29.14 -11.48 22.66
N ARG A 239 -27.85 -11.06 22.70
CA ARG A 239 -27.38 -9.82 22.06
C ARG A 239 -25.93 -9.92 21.59
N VAL A 240 -25.59 -9.17 20.54
CA VAL A 240 -24.22 -8.88 20.13
C VAL A 240 -24.00 -7.39 20.29
N GLU A 241 -23.02 -7.02 21.11
CA GLU A 241 -22.69 -5.62 21.40
C GLU A 241 -21.30 -5.30 20.86
N ILE A 242 -21.21 -4.25 20.04
CA ILE A 242 -19.95 -3.74 19.49
C ILE A 242 -19.78 -2.32 20.02
N VAL A 243 -18.78 -2.12 20.87
CA VAL A 243 -18.54 -0.84 21.54
C VAL A 243 -17.18 -0.29 21.14
N MET A 244 -17.18 0.95 20.66
CA MET A 244 -15.97 1.76 20.47
C MET A 244 -16.03 2.92 21.47
N LYS A 245 -15.07 2.97 22.39
CA LYS A 245 -14.93 4.07 23.36
C LYS A 245 -13.67 4.85 23.01
N GLU A 246 -13.82 6.15 22.82
CA GLU A 246 -12.71 7.07 22.61
C GLU A 246 -12.71 8.10 23.75
N THR A 247 -11.53 8.45 24.24
CA THR A 247 -11.33 9.43 25.32
C THR A 247 -10.87 10.79 24.81
N LEU A 248 -10.76 10.97 23.49
CA LEU A 248 -10.33 12.20 22.85
C LEU A 248 -11.56 12.91 22.29
N ASP A 249 -11.76 14.18 22.68
CA ASP A 249 -12.84 15.01 22.16
C ASP A 249 -12.62 15.31 20.66
N ALA A 250 -13.70 15.28 19.89
CA ALA A 250 -13.72 15.39 18.43
C ALA A 250 -13.27 16.77 17.87
N GLU A 251 -12.74 17.68 18.69
CA GLU A 251 -12.43 19.05 18.28
C GLU A 251 -11.23 19.16 17.31
N VAL A 252 -10.30 18.20 17.32
CA VAL A 252 -9.05 18.33 16.53
C VAL A 252 -9.16 17.77 15.10
N SER A 253 -10.19 16.97 14.79
CA SER A 253 -10.28 16.30 13.48
C SER A 253 -11.11 17.06 12.42
N PHE A 254 -11.84 18.11 12.79
CA PHE A 254 -12.62 18.92 11.83
C PHE A 254 -11.85 20.10 11.22
N GLN A 255 -10.71 20.49 11.78
CA GLN A 255 -9.98 21.69 11.35
C GLN A 255 -9.13 21.49 10.08
N SER A 256 -8.94 20.26 9.62
CA SER A 256 -8.23 19.96 8.35
C SER A 256 -9.16 19.83 7.13
N LEU A 257 -10.48 20.02 7.29
CA LEU A 257 -11.46 19.88 6.19
C LEU A 257 -12.38 21.09 5.96
N CYS A 258 -12.25 22.18 6.70
CA CYS A 258 -13.05 23.39 6.47
C CYS A 258 -12.18 24.56 5.99
N VAL A 259 -12.21 24.82 4.68
CA VAL A 259 -11.89 26.14 4.10
C VAL A 259 -12.94 27.15 4.62
N PRO A 260 -12.56 28.37 5.04
CA PRO A 260 -13.51 29.29 5.64
C PRO A 260 -14.43 29.88 4.57
N SER A 261 -15.63 29.34 4.41
CA SER A 261 -16.74 30.08 3.79
C SER A 261 -17.58 30.71 4.90
N SER A 262 -17.58 32.04 4.89
CA SER A 262 -18.33 32.92 5.77
C SER A 262 -19.84 32.67 5.72
N VAL A 263 -20.37 31.84 6.63
CA VAL A 263 -21.80 31.82 6.99
C VAL A 263 -21.91 31.43 8.48
N PRO A 264 -22.53 32.24 9.34
CA PRO A 264 -22.72 31.88 10.74
C PRO A 264 -23.85 30.85 10.89
N CYS A 265 -23.52 29.66 11.39
CA CYS A 265 -24.52 28.68 11.83
C CYS A 265 -25.12 29.14 13.17
N TYR A 266 -26.35 29.63 13.14
CA TYR A 266 -27.21 29.75 14.32
C TYR A 266 -27.82 28.37 14.63
N THR A 267 -27.55 27.82 15.80
CA THR A 267 -28.32 26.69 16.36
C THR A 267 -29.05 27.15 17.63
N PRO A 268 -30.40 27.15 17.65
CA PRO A 268 -31.15 27.26 18.89
C PRO A 268 -31.51 25.84 19.41
N GLY A 269 -31.12 25.54 20.64
CA GLY A 269 -31.69 24.41 21.40
C GLY A 269 -30.69 23.36 21.90
N CYS A 270 -29.90 23.72 22.92
CA CYS A 270 -29.32 22.73 23.84
C CYS A 270 -29.89 23.03 25.24
N PRO A 271 -30.57 22.08 25.91
CA PRO A 271 -30.91 22.23 27.32
C PRO A 271 -29.62 22.07 28.15
N GLN A 272 -29.34 23.07 28.98
CA GLN A 272 -28.24 23.04 29.94
C GLN A 272 -28.47 21.91 30.95
N ALA A 273 -27.56 20.94 30.99
CA ALA A 273 -27.41 20.05 32.13
C ALA A 273 -26.67 20.80 33.24
N SER A 274 -27.35 21.01 34.37
CA SER A 274 -26.77 21.52 35.61
C SER A 274 -25.92 20.46 36.31
N PRO A 275 -24.85 20.84 37.03
CA PRO A 275 -24.00 19.91 37.75
C PRO A 275 -24.59 19.61 39.15
N GLY A 276 -24.56 18.34 39.55
CA GLY A 276 -24.99 17.93 40.88
C GLY A 276 -24.56 16.51 41.23
N TRP A 277 -23.44 16.44 41.96
CA TRP A 277 -22.86 15.32 42.75
C TRP A 277 -22.22 14.15 42.01
#